data_AF-A0A7K3UBU1-F1
#
_entry.id   AF-A0A7K3UBU1-F1
#
_cell.length_a   1.000
_cell.length_b   1.000
_cell.length_c   1.000
_cell.angle_alpha   90.00
_cell.angle_beta   90.00
_cell.angle_gamma   90.00
#
_symmetry.space_group_name_H-M   'P 1'
#
loop_
_entity.id
_entity.type
_entity.pdbx_description
1 polymer ?
#
loop_
_entity_poly.entity_id
_entity_poly.type
_entity_poly.pdbx_seq_one_letter_code
_entity_poly.pdbx_strand_id
1 'polypeptide(L)'
;MLIAARNLLGLSQTEVSLDSGVSRKTIQMAEAGTAGIASVEKLMRHYKGRGISFIQRDGAAGWGIRTTFMNYDYGDEPSLPES
;
A
#
# COMPACT_ATOMS: atom_id res chain seq x y z
N MET A 1 -3.11 -3.06 7.10
CA MET A 1 -3.40 -2.07 6.02
C MET A 1 -2.13 -1.51 5.39
N LEU A 2 -1.21 -0.88 6.13
CA LEU A 2 0.03 -0.34 5.53
C LEU A 2 0.88 -1.40 4.81
N ILE A 3 0.97 -2.61 5.38
CA ILE A 3 1.65 -3.75 4.72
C ILE A 3 1.02 -4.13 3.39
N ALA A 4 -0.32 -4.07 3.31
CA ALA A 4 -1.05 -4.38 2.08
C ALA A 4 -0.78 -3.30 1.02
N ALA A 5 -0.83 -2.02 1.39
CA ALA A 5 -0.46 -0.93 0.47
C ALA A 5 0.97 -1.09 -0.07
N ARG A 6 1.92 -1.43 0.79
CA ARG A 6 3.31 -1.70 0.38
C ARG A 6 3.40 -2.86 -0.60
N ASN A 7 2.76 -3.98 -0.28
CA ASN A 7 2.80 -5.18 -1.12
C ASN A 7 2.13 -4.95 -2.48
N LEU A 8 1.01 -4.22 -2.53
CA LEU A 8 0.34 -3.87 -3.79
C LEU A 8 1.24 -3.01 -4.69
N LEU A 9 2.09 -2.17 -4.10
CA LEU A 9 3.09 -1.39 -4.83
C LEU A 9 4.37 -2.18 -5.17
N GLY A 10 4.48 -3.44 -4.76
CA GLY A 10 5.67 -4.27 -4.98
C GLY A 10 6.92 -3.81 -4.23
N LEU A 11 6.77 -2.95 -3.20
CA LEU A 11 7.91 -2.34 -2.51
C LEU A 11 8.39 -3.20 -1.32
N SER A 12 9.69 -3.22 -1.10
CA SER A 12 10.31 -3.67 0.15
C SER A 12 10.23 -2.59 1.23
N GLN A 13 10.39 -2.98 2.50
CA GLN A 13 10.49 -1.99 3.59
C GLN A 13 11.74 -1.11 3.46
N THR A 14 12.80 -1.59 2.80
CA THR A 14 14.04 -0.83 2.58
C THR A 14 13.79 0.29 1.57
N GLU A 15 13.14 0.00 0.44
CA GLU A 15 12.77 1.01 -0.55
C GLU A 15 11.85 2.07 0.04
N VAL A 16 10.82 1.65 0.78
CA VAL A 16 9.95 2.61 1.50
C VAL A 16 10.75 3.45 2.49
N SER A 17 11.75 2.87 3.15
CA SER A 17 12.60 3.61 4.10
C SER A 17 13.38 4.72 3.42
N LEU A 18 14.02 4.40 2.29
CA LEU A 18 14.79 5.35 1.47
C LEU A 18 13.89 6.47 0.95
N ASP A 19 12.72 6.12 0.40
CA ASP A 19 11.83 7.07 -0.26
C ASP A 19 11.04 7.95 0.71
N SER A 20 10.61 7.39 1.84
CA SER A 20 9.78 8.11 2.81
C SER A 20 10.60 8.81 3.89
N GLY A 21 11.88 8.45 4.05
CA GLY A 21 12.70 8.89 5.19
C GLY A 21 12.14 8.43 6.54
N VAL A 22 11.38 7.34 6.58
CA VAL A 22 10.97 6.65 7.81
C VAL A 22 11.89 5.46 8.00
N SER A 23 12.43 5.25 9.20
CA SER A 23 13.35 4.13 9.43
C SER A 23 12.67 2.77 9.15
N ARG A 24 13.42 1.79 8.64
CA ARG A 24 12.90 0.42 8.42
C ARG A 24 12.27 -0.18 9.68
N LYS A 25 12.86 0.04 10.85
CA LYS A 25 12.30 -0.40 12.15
C LYS A 25 10.94 0.25 12.43
N THR A 26 10.80 1.54 12.16
CA THR A 26 9.53 2.26 12.30
C THR A 26 8.48 1.77 11.31
N ILE A 27 8.87 1.45 10.07
CA ILE A 27 7.97 0.84 9.07
C ILE A 27 7.47 -0.51 9.58
N GLN A 28 8.35 -1.37 10.10
CA GLN A 28 7.95 -2.66 10.67
C GLN A 28 6.95 -2.49 11.82
N MET A 29 7.20 -1.54 12.75
CA MET A 29 6.25 -1.23 13.83
C MET A 29 4.92 -0.69 13.29
N ALA A 30 4.94 0.16 12.26
CA ALA A 30 3.73 0.71 11.66
C ALA A 30 2.90 -0.38 10.95
N GLU A 31 3.56 -1.32 10.27
CA GLU A 31 2.93 -2.49 9.67
C GLU A 31 2.34 -3.44 10.71
N ALA A 32 2.96 -3.55 11.89
CA ALA A 32 2.46 -4.29 13.04
C ALA A 32 1.42 -3.51 13.88
N GLY A 33 1.15 -2.24 13.56
CA GLY A 33 0.18 -1.41 14.29
C GLY A 33 0.66 -0.84 15.62
N THR A 34 1.97 -0.85 15.88
CA THR A 34 2.58 -0.40 17.15
C THR A 34 3.38 0.90 17.03
N ALA A 35 3.51 1.47 15.83
CA ALA A 35 4.16 2.77 15.65
C ALA A 35 3.24 3.95 16.03
N GLY A 36 3.86 5.09 16.37
CA GLY A 36 3.14 6.34 16.62
C GLY A 36 2.47 6.91 15.37
N ILE A 37 1.38 7.65 15.59
CA ILE A 37 0.49 8.18 14.54
C ILE A 37 1.22 9.00 13.46
N ALA A 38 2.21 9.82 13.85
CA ALA A 38 2.97 10.64 12.90
C ALA A 38 3.72 9.80 11.84
N SER A 39 4.22 8.63 12.23
CA SER A 39 4.89 7.71 11.29
C SER A 39 3.88 7.04 10.36
N VAL A 40 2.73 6.64 10.90
CA VAL A 40 1.62 6.07 10.14
C VAL A 40 1.12 7.07 9.10
N GLU A 41 0.86 8.32 9.47
CA GLU A 41 0.40 9.36 8.55
C GLU A 41 1.42 9.65 7.44
N LYS A 42 2.71 9.69 7.79
CA LYS A 42 3.78 9.91 6.81
C LYS A 42 3.81 8.77 5.77
N LEU A 43 3.69 7.52 6.21
CA LEU A 43 3.61 6.36 5.32
C LEU A 43 2.32 6.38 4.48
N MET A 44 1.18 6.72 5.08
CA MET A 44 -0.08 6.87 4.33
C MET A 44 0.02 7.94 3.23
N ARG A 45 0.64 9.10 3.51
CA ARG A 45 0.89 10.14 2.48
C ARG A 45 1.82 9.62 1.39
N HIS A 46 2.89 8.93 1.76
CA HIS A 46 3.85 8.34 0.83
C HIS A 46 3.17 7.34 -0.13
N TYR A 47 2.31 6.45 0.38
CA TYR A 47 1.57 5.50 -0.46
C TYR A 47 0.47 6.17 -1.29
N LYS A 48 -0.22 7.19 -0.74
CA LYS A 48 -1.21 7.98 -1.50
C LYS A 48 -0.59 8.63 -2.73
N GLY A 49 0.63 9.16 -2.62
CA GLY A 49 1.38 9.70 -3.76
C GLY A 49 1.73 8.68 -4.84
N ARG A 50 1.53 7.38 -4.60
CA ARG A 50 1.78 6.27 -5.53
C ARG A 50 0.49 5.59 -6.01
N GLY A 51 -0.66 6.25 -5.85
CA GLY A 51 -1.95 5.75 -6.35
C GLY A 51 -2.72 4.84 -5.38
N ILE A 52 -2.31 4.77 -4.11
CA ILE A 52 -3.09 4.08 -3.07
C ILE A 52 -4.14 5.01 -2.46
N SER A 53 -5.39 4.58 -2.39
CA SER A 53 -6.45 5.22 -1.61
C SER A 53 -6.83 4.34 -0.43
N PHE A 54 -6.80 4.89 0.78
CA PHE A 54 -7.28 4.22 2.00
C PHE A 54 -8.75 4.55 2.22
N ILE A 55 -9.60 3.53 2.23
CA ILE A 55 -11.04 3.66 2.44
C ILE A 55 -11.31 3.48 3.92
N GLN A 56 -11.92 4.49 4.55
CA GLN A 56 -12.30 4.46 5.95
C GLN A 56 -13.13 3.22 6.25
N ARG A 57 -12.92 2.67 7.44
CA ARG A 57 -13.76 1.57 7.89
C ARG A 57 -15.21 2.00 8.03
N ASP A 58 -16.12 1.10 7.67
CA ASP A 58 -17.53 1.16 8.05
C ASP A 58 -17.87 0.02 9.03
N GLY A 59 -19.15 -0.06 9.41
CA GLY A 59 -19.64 -1.07 10.35
C GLY A 59 -19.67 -2.50 9.79
N ALA A 60 -19.48 -2.70 8.48
CA ALA A 60 -19.66 -3.98 7.81
C ALA A 60 -18.34 -4.59 7.31
N ALA A 61 -17.43 -3.79 6.75
CA ALA A 61 -16.28 -4.28 5.97
C ALA A 61 -14.91 -3.92 6.56
N GLY A 62 -14.83 -3.12 7.63
CA GLY A 62 -13.53 -2.67 8.15
C GLY A 62 -12.77 -1.80 7.14
N TRP A 63 -11.45 -1.68 7.28
CA TRP A 63 -10.63 -0.81 6.42
C TRP A 63 -10.43 -1.39 5.01
N GLY A 64 -10.62 -0.56 3.98
CA GLY A 64 -10.36 -0.92 2.58
C GLY A 64 -9.13 -0.24 1.98
N ILE A 65 -8.65 -0.80 0.86
CA ILE A 65 -7.61 -0.20 0.01
C ILE A 65 -8.09 -0.26 -1.44
N ARG A 66 -7.91 0.85 -2.17
CA ARG A 66 -8.13 0.95 -3.61
C ARG A 66 -6.82 1.40 -4.28
N THR A 67 -6.54 0.90 -5.47
CA THR A 67 -5.39 1.30 -6.29
C THR A 67 -5.87 1.97 -7.58
N THR A 68 -5.01 2.74 -8.23
CA THR A 68 -5.26 3.34 -9.56
C THR A 68 -4.44 2.69 -10.67
N PHE A 69 -3.67 1.65 -10.34
CA PHE A 69 -2.65 1.05 -11.21
C PHE A 69 -2.83 -0.46 -11.41
N MET A 70 -3.72 -1.11 -10.64
CA MET A 70 -4.06 -2.52 -10.84
C MET A 70 -5.42 -2.59 -11.54
N ASN A 71 -5.39 -2.48 -12.86
CA ASN A 71 -6.59 -2.47 -13.70
C ASN A 71 -6.81 -3.81 -14.42
N TYR A 72 -5.99 -4.81 -14.12
CA TYR A 72 -6.11 -6.14 -14.71
C TYR A 72 -7.30 -6.88 -14.07
N ASP A 73 -8.26 -7.27 -14.89
CA ASP A 73 -9.27 -8.25 -14.49
C ASP A 73 -8.65 -9.64 -14.64
N TYR A 74 -8.68 -10.44 -13.58
CA TYR A 74 -8.18 -11.82 -13.63
C TYR A 74 -9.05 -12.72 -14.54
N GLY A 75 -10.22 -12.23 -14.98
CA GLY A 75 -11.06 -12.86 -16.00
C GLY A 75 -10.69 -12.50 -17.44
N ASP A 76 -9.88 -11.46 -17.67
CA ASP A 76 -9.39 -11.11 -19.01
C ASP A 76 -8.17 -11.97 -19.33
N GLU A 77 -8.38 -13.11 -20.01
CA GLU A 77 -7.28 -13.86 -20.61
C GLU A 77 -6.44 -12.91 -21.48
N PRO A 78 -5.11 -12.82 -21.28
CA PRO A 78 -4.28 -12.02 -22.14
C PRO A 78 -4.36 -12.60 -23.54
N SER A 79 -4.98 -11.87 -24.47
CA SER A 79 -5.00 -12.22 -25.88
C SER A 79 -3.55 -12.35 -26.33
N LEU A 80 -3.09 -13.58 -26.54
CA LEU A 80 -1.76 -13.83 -27.09
C LEU A 80 -1.66 -13.09 -28.42
N PRO A 81 -0.57 -12.34 -28.67
CA PRO A 81 -0.40 -11.67 -29.94
C PRO A 81 -0.44 -12.72 -31.06
N GLU A 82 -1.28 -12.49 -32.07
CA GLU A 82 -1.35 -13.34 -33.26
C GLU A 82 0.03 -13.36 -33.95
N SER A 83 0.49 -14.57 -34.26
CA SER A 83 1.78 -14.88 -34.88
C SER A 83 1.88 -14.47 -36.34
#